data_AF-A0A023FUS4-F1
#
_entry.id   AF-A0A023FUS4-F1
#
_cell.length_a   1.000
_cell.length_b   1.000
_cell.length_c   1.000
_cell.angle_alpha   90.00
_cell.angle_beta   90.00
_cell.angle_gamma   90.00
#
_symmetry.space_group_name_H-M   'P 1'
#
loop_
_entity.id
_entity.type
_entity.pdbx_description
1 polymer ?
#
loop_
_entity_poly.entity_id
_entity_poly.type
_entity_poly.pdbx_seq_one_letter_code
_entity_poly.pdbx_strand_id
1 'polypeptide(L)'
;MNGLAGPLHGLANQEVLVWLTKMQKELGGEVSDEQLKEFVWKTLKSGQVVPGYGHAVLRKTDPRYTCQREFALKHLPQDPLFKLVSQLYTVVPPILLELGKVKNPWPNVDAHSGVLLQYYGMKEMSYYTVLFGVSRALGVLSSLIWDRALGLPIERPKSLTTEGLMKLVGYK
;
A
#
# COMPACT_ATOMS: atom_id res chain seq x y z
N MET A 1 14.20 -11.22 4.57
CA MET A 1 13.80 -10.20 5.56
C MET A 1 14.48 -8.85 5.30
N ASN A 2 15.80 -8.78 5.11
CA ASN A 2 16.49 -7.50 4.88
C ASN A 2 15.92 -6.67 3.71
N GLY A 3 15.60 -7.29 2.58
CA GLY A 3 14.92 -6.59 1.47
C GLY A 3 13.50 -6.11 1.82
N LEU A 4 12.77 -6.86 2.65
CA LEU A 4 11.43 -6.47 3.13
C LEU A 4 11.50 -5.29 4.10
N ALA A 5 12.59 -5.13 4.85
CA ALA A 5 12.81 -3.98 5.73
C ALA A 5 13.11 -2.68 4.97
N GLY A 6 13.35 -2.74 3.65
CA GLY A 6 13.57 -1.57 2.82
C GLY A 6 12.31 -0.67 2.77
N PRO A 7 12.45 0.67 2.85
CA PRO A 7 11.32 1.59 2.85
C PRO A 7 10.38 1.44 1.66
N LEU A 8 10.95 1.18 0.48
CA LEU A 8 10.20 0.99 -0.77
C LEU A 8 9.48 -0.36 -0.88
N HIS A 9 9.60 -1.23 0.13
CA HIS A 9 8.97 -2.55 0.11
C HIS A 9 8.00 -2.79 1.28
N GLY A 10 8.42 -2.52 2.51
CA GLY A 10 7.72 -3.00 3.71
C GLY A 10 6.98 -1.95 4.53
N LEU A 11 6.92 -0.69 4.10
CA LEU A 11 6.41 0.43 4.91
C LEU A 11 5.05 1.00 4.50
N ALA A 12 4.44 0.50 3.42
CA ALA A 12 3.19 1.07 2.89
C ALA A 12 2.06 1.13 3.93
N ASN A 13 1.91 0.09 4.76
CA ASN A 13 0.92 0.07 5.86
C ASN A 13 1.16 1.22 6.85
N GLN A 14 2.41 1.41 7.29
CA GLN A 14 2.78 2.47 8.22
C GLN A 14 2.58 3.86 7.60
N GLU A 15 2.94 4.06 6.33
CA GLU A 15 2.74 5.32 5.63
C GLU A 15 1.27 5.72 5.55
N VAL A 16 0.38 4.75 5.28
CA VAL A 16 -1.07 4.96 5.31
C VAL A 16 -1.52 5.40 6.70
N LEU A 17 -1.13 4.71 7.78
CA LEU A 17 -1.55 5.08 9.13
C LEU A 17 -1.04 6.45 9.57
N VAL A 18 0.21 6.79 9.24
CA VAL A 18 0.78 8.11 9.54
C VAL A 18 -0.03 9.20 8.84
N TRP A 19 -0.40 8.97 7.58
CA TRP A 19 -1.21 9.91 6.81
C TRP A 19 -2.65 10.04 7.37
N LEU A 20 -3.29 8.92 7.72
CA LEU A 20 -4.61 8.92 8.36
C LEU A 20 -4.60 9.63 9.72
N THR A 21 -3.58 9.38 10.54
CA THR A 21 -3.42 10.03 11.86
C THR A 21 -3.22 11.54 11.70
N LYS A 22 -2.43 11.95 10.71
CA LYS A 22 -2.24 13.36 10.38
C LYS A 22 -3.57 14.01 9.96
N MET A 23 -4.32 13.36 9.07
CA MET A 23 -5.63 13.82 8.63
C MET A 23 -6.60 13.97 9.81
N GLN A 24 -6.71 12.94 10.66
CA GLN A 24 -7.60 12.97 11.83
C GLN A 24 -7.21 14.07 12.82
N LYS A 25 -5.91 14.33 13.01
CA LYS A 25 -5.42 15.42 13.85
C LYS A 25 -5.72 16.81 13.28
N GLU A 26 -5.68 16.96 11.95
CA GLU A 26 -5.93 18.24 11.27
C GLU A 26 -7.42 18.57 11.17
N LEU A 27 -8.26 17.58 10.84
CA LEU A 27 -9.69 17.78 10.60
C LEU A 27 -10.52 17.64 11.88
N GLY A 28 -10.07 16.77 12.81
CA GLY A 28 -10.75 16.50 14.07
C GLY A 28 -12.10 15.79 13.92
N GLY A 29 -12.56 15.15 15.01
CA GLY A 29 -13.94 14.67 15.16
C GLY A 29 -14.48 13.80 14.01
N GLU A 30 -15.78 13.95 13.74
CA GLU A 30 -16.42 13.43 12.54
C GLU A 30 -16.18 14.40 11.38
N VAL A 31 -15.64 13.88 10.28
CA VAL A 31 -15.23 14.66 9.12
C VAL A 31 -16.27 14.50 8.01
N SER A 32 -16.70 15.60 7.40
CA SER A 32 -17.61 15.56 6.25
C SER A 32 -16.89 15.12 4.97
N ASP A 33 -17.64 14.60 4.00
CA ASP A 33 -17.09 14.21 2.70
C ASP A 33 -16.43 15.39 1.98
N GLU A 34 -16.96 16.61 2.13
CA GLU A 34 -16.37 17.84 1.59
C GLU A 34 -15.00 18.13 2.20
N GLN A 35 -14.87 18.06 3.53
CA GLN A 35 -13.59 18.26 4.21
C GLN A 35 -12.55 17.20 3.80
N LEU A 36 -12.98 15.95 3.61
CA LEU A 36 -12.11 14.88 3.09
C LEU A 36 -11.66 15.16 1.67
N LYS A 37 -12.57 15.57 0.78
CA LYS A 37 -12.24 15.95 -0.60
C LYS A 37 -11.21 17.07 -0.61
N GLU A 38 -11.40 18.11 0.19
CA GLU A 38 -10.46 19.23 0.31
C GLU A 38 -9.08 18.78 0.79
N PHE A 39 -9.01 17.92 1.81
CA PHE A 39 -7.74 17.40 2.31
C PHE A 39 -7.02 16.53 1.27
N VAL A 40 -7.76 15.67 0.55
CA VAL A 40 -7.20 14.85 -0.53
C VAL A 40 -6.66 15.73 -1.66
N TRP A 41 -7.42 16.75 -2.08
CA TRP A 41 -6.95 17.72 -3.07
C TRP A 41 -5.73 18.51 -2.60
N LYS A 42 -5.71 18.94 -1.33
CA LYS A 42 -4.53 19.59 -0.72
C LYS A 42 -3.30 18.69 -0.77
N THR A 43 -3.47 17.40 -0.46
CA THR A 43 -2.40 16.39 -0.56
C THR A 43 -1.87 16.32 -2.00
N LEU A 44 -2.76 16.13 -2.98
CA LEU A 44 -2.39 16.02 -4.39
C LEU A 44 -1.75 17.30 -4.96
N LYS A 45 -2.28 18.48 -4.62
CA LYS A 45 -1.74 19.79 -5.06
C LYS A 45 -0.38 20.10 -4.47
N SER A 46 -0.03 19.50 -3.33
CA SER A 46 1.32 19.59 -2.74
C SER A 46 2.37 18.72 -3.44
N GLY A 47 1.98 17.96 -4.48
CA GLY A 47 2.83 17.01 -5.17
C GLY A 47 2.97 15.65 -4.48
N GLN A 48 2.25 15.44 -3.37
CA GLN A 48 2.17 14.16 -2.67
C GLN A 48 1.14 13.23 -3.32
N VAL A 49 1.26 11.94 -3.05
CA VAL A 49 0.29 10.91 -3.44
C VAL A 49 -0.62 10.57 -2.27
N VAL A 50 -1.79 9.97 -2.54
CA VAL A 50 -2.65 9.40 -1.50
C VAL A 50 -2.14 7.99 -1.19
N PRO A 51 -1.58 7.71 0.01
CA PRO A 51 -0.99 6.42 0.32
C PRO A 51 -2.02 5.29 0.22
N GLY A 52 -1.58 4.14 -0.32
CA GLY A 52 -2.45 2.97 -0.49
C GLY A 52 -3.40 3.04 -1.70
N TYR A 53 -3.45 4.16 -2.43
CA TYR A 53 -4.26 4.33 -3.66
C TYR A 53 -3.37 4.55 -4.88
N GLY A 54 -3.84 4.07 -6.04
CA GLY A 54 -3.13 4.25 -7.31
C GLY A 54 -2.18 3.10 -7.61
N HIS A 55 -2.62 2.14 -8.42
CA HIS A 55 -1.79 1.00 -8.81
C HIS A 55 -1.50 1.01 -10.31
N ALA A 56 -0.26 0.68 -10.69
CA ALA A 56 0.12 0.54 -12.10
C ALA A 56 -0.61 -0.59 -12.85
N VAL A 57 -1.12 -1.61 -12.13
CA VAL A 57 -1.56 -2.89 -12.70
C VAL A 57 -3.00 -3.25 -12.32
N LEU A 58 -3.35 -3.17 -11.02
CA LEU A 58 -4.70 -3.56 -10.56
C LEU A 58 -5.77 -2.58 -11.06
N ARG A 59 -6.71 -3.08 -11.86
CA ARG A 59 -7.78 -2.27 -12.52
C ARG A 59 -9.03 -2.05 -11.67
N LYS A 60 -9.10 -2.69 -10.51
CA LYS A 60 -10.22 -2.67 -9.56
C LYS A 60 -9.65 -2.73 -8.14
N THR A 61 -10.51 -2.54 -7.15
CA THR A 61 -10.17 -2.70 -5.73
C THR A 61 -9.47 -4.04 -5.51
N ASP A 62 -8.34 -4.00 -4.79
CA ASP A 62 -7.60 -5.20 -4.42
C ASP A 62 -8.51 -6.10 -3.56
N PRO A 63 -8.72 -7.37 -3.92
CA PRO A 63 -9.55 -8.27 -3.11
C PRO A 63 -9.06 -8.42 -1.66
N ARG A 64 -7.76 -8.19 -1.40
CA ARG A 64 -7.19 -8.18 -0.06
C ARG A 64 -7.58 -6.93 0.75
N TYR A 65 -7.91 -5.82 0.10
CA TYR A 65 -8.55 -4.69 0.75
C TYR A 65 -10.00 -5.05 1.11
N THR A 66 -10.73 -5.64 0.15
CA THR A 66 -12.14 -6.00 0.32
C THR A 66 -12.36 -6.95 1.50
N CYS A 67 -11.56 -8.01 1.64
CA CYS A 67 -11.73 -8.95 2.75
C CYS A 67 -11.49 -8.29 4.13
N GLN A 68 -10.54 -7.36 4.21
CA GLN A 68 -10.29 -6.58 5.44
C GLN A 68 -11.43 -5.62 5.75
N ARG A 69 -12.02 -5.02 4.72
CA ARG A 69 -13.21 -4.17 4.85
C ARG A 69 -14.41 -4.95 5.36
N GLU A 70 -14.66 -6.14 4.82
CA GLU A 70 -15.73 -7.03 5.28
C GLU A 70 -15.53 -7.43 6.75
N PHE A 71 -14.30 -7.76 7.13
CA PHE A 71 -13.94 -8.04 8.52
C PHE A 71 -14.23 -6.83 9.43
N ALA A 72 -13.83 -5.63 9.00
CA ALA A 72 -14.07 -4.41 9.77
C ALA A 72 -15.56 -4.08 9.94
N LEU A 73 -16.35 -4.22 8.87
CA LEU A 73 -17.80 -4.03 8.92
C LEU A 73 -18.48 -4.97 9.91
N LYS A 74 -17.97 -6.19 10.06
CA LYS A 74 -18.52 -7.18 10.98
C LYS A 74 -18.11 -6.94 12.44
N HIS A 75 -16.87 -6.51 12.68
CA HIS A 75 -16.26 -6.58 14.01
C HIS A 75 -15.95 -5.22 14.65
N LEU A 76 -15.75 -4.17 13.85
CA LEU A 76 -15.43 -2.82 14.34
C LEU A 76 -16.08 -1.70 13.48
N PRO A 77 -17.37 -1.80 13.12
CA PRO A 77 -18.00 -0.83 12.21
C PRO A 77 -18.09 0.59 12.79
N GLN A 78 -18.01 0.72 14.11
CA GLN A 78 -18.09 2.01 14.81
C GLN A 78 -16.73 2.64 15.11
N ASP A 79 -15.62 1.97 14.78
CA ASP A 79 -14.29 2.51 15.02
C ASP A 79 -14.06 3.80 14.18
N PRO A 80 -13.59 4.90 14.79
CA PRO A 80 -13.40 6.17 14.08
C PRO A 80 -12.39 6.09 12.93
N LEU A 81 -11.28 5.35 13.09
CA LEU A 81 -10.28 5.21 12.04
C LEU A 81 -10.81 4.35 10.88
N PHE A 82 -11.57 3.30 11.17
CA PHE A 82 -12.25 2.52 10.14
C PHE A 82 -13.29 3.35 9.38
N LYS A 83 -14.11 4.16 10.07
CA LYS A 83 -15.08 5.06 9.41
C LYS A 83 -14.37 5.98 8.43
N LEU A 84 -13.24 6.57 8.84
CA LEU A 84 -12.41 7.41 7.98
C LEU A 84 -11.89 6.66 6.75
N VAL A 85 -11.33 5.46 6.93
CA VAL A 85 -10.90 4.60 5.82
C VAL A 85 -12.05 4.25 4.87
N SER A 86 -13.25 4.00 5.41
CA SER A 86 -14.44 3.70 4.60
C SER A 86 -14.95 4.92 3.83
N GLN A 87 -14.88 6.13 4.38
CA GLN A 87 -15.20 7.37 3.66
C GLN A 87 -14.17 7.65 2.55
N LEU A 88 -12.88 7.41 2.82
CA LEU A 88 -11.85 7.57 1.79
C LEU A 88 -12.06 6.64 0.59
N TYR A 89 -12.60 5.44 0.82
CA TYR A 89 -12.94 4.50 -0.24
C TYR A 89 -13.96 5.06 -1.25
N THR A 90 -14.87 5.91 -0.80
CA THR A 90 -15.87 6.56 -1.67
C THR A 90 -15.34 7.87 -2.26
N VAL A 91 -14.54 8.62 -1.50
CA VAL A 91 -14.07 9.97 -1.87
C VAL A 91 -12.86 9.95 -2.81
N VAL A 92 -11.85 9.11 -2.55
CA VAL A 92 -10.56 9.16 -3.25
C VAL A 92 -10.66 8.71 -4.72
N PRO A 93 -11.33 7.59 -5.07
CA PRO A 93 -11.29 7.11 -6.44
C PRO A 93 -11.83 8.10 -7.49
N PRO A 94 -12.97 8.78 -7.27
CA PRO A 94 -13.45 9.83 -8.19
C PRO A 94 -12.46 10.98 -8.38
N ILE A 95 -11.82 11.44 -7.30
CA ILE A 95 -10.81 12.52 -7.36
C ILE A 95 -9.62 12.10 -8.24
N LEU A 96 -9.13 10.87 -8.06
CA LEU A 96 -7.99 10.37 -8.84
C LEU A 96 -8.33 10.18 -10.32
N LEU A 97 -9.59 9.85 -10.65
CA LEU A 97 -10.08 9.82 -12.03
C LEU A 97 -10.14 11.22 -12.63
N GLU A 98 -10.68 12.19 -11.90
CA GLU A 98 -10.74 13.60 -12.32
C GLU A 98 -9.34 14.19 -12.56
N LEU A 99 -8.37 13.83 -11.71
CA LEU A 99 -6.97 14.25 -11.88
C LEU A 99 -6.35 13.74 -13.20
N GLY A 100 -6.83 12.63 -13.75
CA GLY A 100 -6.38 12.08 -15.04
C GLY A 100 -4.94 11.52 -15.07
N LYS A 101 -4.19 11.60 -13.96
CA LYS A 101 -2.80 11.12 -13.86
C LYS A 101 -2.67 9.67 -13.36
N VAL A 102 -3.72 9.12 -12.77
CA VAL A 102 -3.72 7.78 -12.16
C VAL A 102 -4.54 6.83 -13.03
N LYS A 103 -3.89 5.80 -13.58
CA LYS A 103 -4.54 4.83 -14.46
C LYS A 103 -5.59 3.98 -13.74
N ASN A 104 -5.31 3.57 -12.50
CA ASN A 104 -6.22 2.76 -11.70
C ASN A 104 -6.32 3.34 -10.28
N PRO A 105 -7.45 3.98 -9.91
CA PRO A 105 -7.57 4.82 -8.73
C PRO A 105 -7.94 4.04 -7.45
N TRP A 106 -7.74 2.72 -7.42
CA TRP A 106 -8.29 1.84 -6.39
C TRP A 106 -7.29 1.56 -5.27
N PRO A 107 -7.77 1.23 -4.05
CA PRO A 107 -6.89 0.94 -2.94
C PRO A 107 -6.31 -0.49 -2.99
N ASN A 108 -5.20 -0.66 -2.28
CA ASN A 108 -4.54 -1.95 -2.05
C ASN A 108 -4.71 -2.43 -0.59
N VAL A 109 -4.18 -3.62 -0.27
CA VAL A 109 -4.19 -4.22 1.08
C VAL A 109 -3.70 -3.28 2.19
N ASP A 110 -2.68 -2.48 1.92
CA ASP A 110 -2.00 -1.63 2.92
C ASP A 110 -2.84 -0.40 3.29
N ALA A 111 -3.80 -0.02 2.44
CA ALA A 111 -4.76 1.05 2.73
C ALA A 111 -5.74 0.72 3.87
N HIS A 112 -5.77 -0.54 4.36
CA HIS A 112 -6.73 -1.01 5.35
C HIS A 112 -6.11 -1.72 6.55
N SER A 113 -4.98 -2.41 6.38
CA SER A 113 -4.45 -3.31 7.41
C SER A 113 -4.05 -2.60 8.70
N GLY A 114 -3.55 -1.37 8.61
CA GLY A 114 -3.12 -0.63 9.78
C GLY A 114 -4.23 -0.32 10.77
N VAL A 115 -5.43 0.08 10.30
CA VAL A 115 -6.54 0.42 11.20
C VAL A 115 -7.07 -0.80 11.96
N LEU A 116 -7.01 -1.98 11.35
CA LEU A 116 -7.36 -3.23 12.02
C LEU A 116 -6.39 -3.54 13.16
N LEU A 117 -5.08 -3.41 12.92
CA LEU A 117 -4.06 -3.67 13.93
C LEU A 117 -4.17 -2.69 15.11
N GLN A 118 -4.34 -1.40 14.81
CA GLN A 118 -4.50 -0.36 15.83
C GLN A 118 -5.71 -0.61 16.74
N TYR A 119 -6.84 -1.03 16.17
CA TYR A 119 -8.07 -1.31 16.91
C TYR A 119 -7.89 -2.40 17.98
N TYR A 120 -7.20 -3.50 17.64
CA TYR A 120 -6.93 -4.60 18.58
C TYR A 120 -5.72 -4.35 19.48
N GLY A 121 -5.19 -3.12 19.53
CA GLY A 121 -4.12 -2.74 20.45
C GLY A 121 -2.70 -3.00 19.96
N MET A 122 -2.52 -3.50 18.72
CA MET A 122 -1.20 -3.64 18.08
C MET A 122 -0.79 -2.28 17.51
N LYS A 123 -0.23 -1.39 18.33
CA LYS A 123 -0.02 0.03 17.98
C LYS A 123 1.40 0.36 17.52
N GLU A 124 2.33 -0.56 17.74
CA GLU A 124 3.76 -0.42 17.47
C GLU A 124 4.02 -0.53 15.95
N MET A 125 3.81 0.56 15.22
CA MET A 125 3.91 0.59 13.75
C MET A 125 5.26 0.08 13.20
N SER A 126 6.35 0.26 13.94
CA SER A 126 7.67 -0.29 13.58
C SER A 126 7.69 -1.83 13.53
N TYR A 127 6.76 -2.50 14.21
CA TYR A 127 6.64 -3.95 14.27
C TYR A 127 5.81 -4.55 13.12
N TYR A 128 5.04 -3.74 12.38
CA TYR A 128 4.09 -4.25 11.40
C TYR A 128 4.74 -5.04 10.26
N THR A 129 5.93 -4.64 9.84
CA THR A 129 6.70 -5.35 8.80
C THR A 129 7.13 -6.75 9.27
N VAL A 130 7.21 -7.00 10.59
CA VAL A 130 7.47 -8.35 11.14
C VAL A 130 6.26 -9.26 10.87
N LEU A 131 5.04 -8.79 11.13
CA LEU A 131 3.81 -9.53 10.81
C LEU A 131 3.73 -9.85 9.31
N PHE A 132 4.10 -8.88 8.47
CA PHE A 132 4.20 -9.09 7.03
C PHE A 132 5.25 -10.16 6.69
N GLY A 133 6.42 -10.11 7.31
CA GLY A 133 7.47 -11.12 7.12
C GLY A 133 7.03 -12.54 7.46
N VAL A 134 6.34 -12.72 8.60
CA VAL A 134 5.78 -14.01 9.03
C VAL A 134 4.75 -14.52 8.01
N SER A 135 3.82 -13.68 7.59
CA SER A 135 2.84 -14.05 6.55
C SER A 135 3.50 -14.42 5.23
N ARG A 136 4.49 -13.63 4.78
CA ARG A 136 5.19 -13.84 3.51
C ARG A 136 6.01 -15.13 3.47
N ALA A 137 6.47 -15.62 4.62
CA ALA A 137 7.23 -16.87 4.73
C ALA A 137 6.49 -18.05 4.09
N LEU A 138 5.17 -18.14 4.26
CA LEU A 138 4.35 -19.22 3.70
C LEU A 138 4.49 -19.34 2.18
N GLY A 139 4.43 -18.21 1.46
CA GLY A 139 4.55 -18.21 0.01
C GLY A 139 5.97 -18.47 -0.48
N VAL A 140 6.95 -17.73 0.04
CA VAL A 140 8.33 -17.80 -0.47
C VAL A 140 9.01 -19.12 -0.13
N LEU A 141 8.73 -19.71 1.04
CA LEU A 141 9.29 -21.01 1.41
C LEU A 141 8.61 -22.16 0.65
N SER A 142 7.30 -22.05 0.37
CA SER A 142 6.61 -23.03 -0.49
C SER A 142 7.18 -23.02 -1.90
N SER A 143 7.40 -21.83 -2.48
CA SER A 143 8.09 -21.72 -3.78
C SER A 143 9.49 -22.30 -3.72
N LEU A 144 10.24 -22.03 -2.65
CA LEU A 144 11.61 -22.53 -2.49
C LEU A 144 11.68 -24.06 -2.50
N ILE A 145 10.71 -24.76 -1.91
CA ILE A 145 10.62 -26.23 -1.97
C ILE A 145 10.50 -26.69 -3.42
N TRP A 146 9.60 -26.08 -4.18
CA TRP A 146 9.39 -26.40 -5.60
C TRP A 146 10.60 -26.09 -6.46
N ASP A 147 11.28 -24.97 -6.21
CA ASP A 147 12.49 -24.63 -6.94
C ASP A 147 13.57 -25.72 -6.79
N ARG A 148 13.64 -26.39 -5.62
CA ARG A 148 14.53 -27.53 -5.39
C ARG A 148 14.02 -28.80 -6.03
N ALA A 149 12.73 -29.11 -5.89
CA ALA A 149 12.11 -30.28 -6.49
C ALA A 149 12.23 -30.29 -8.02
N LEU A 150 12.13 -29.12 -8.66
CA LEU A 150 12.26 -28.94 -10.11
C LEU A 150 13.72 -28.78 -10.57
N GLY A 151 14.69 -28.76 -9.66
CA GLY A 151 16.11 -28.59 -9.98
C GLY A 151 16.42 -27.27 -10.68
N LEU A 152 15.73 -26.17 -10.29
CA LEU A 152 15.98 -24.86 -10.92
C LEU A 152 17.45 -24.44 -10.72
N PRO A 153 18.13 -23.96 -11.78
CA PRO A 153 19.54 -23.61 -11.73
C PRO A 153 19.78 -22.34 -10.93
N ILE A 154 21.06 -22.02 -10.71
CA ILE A 154 21.46 -20.75 -10.13
C ILE A 154 20.98 -19.56 -10.98
N GLU A 155 20.33 -18.58 -10.35
CA GLU A 155 20.02 -17.30 -10.99
C GLU A 155 21.32 -16.50 -11.18
N ARG A 156 21.69 -16.25 -12.44
CA ARG A 156 22.95 -15.56 -12.79
C ARG A 156 22.75 -14.60 -13.96
N PRO A 157 22.07 -13.46 -13.76
CA PRO A 157 21.91 -12.45 -14.80
C PRO A 157 23.25 -11.82 -15.16
N LYS A 158 23.36 -11.34 -16.41
CA LYS A 158 24.53 -10.58 -16.86
C LYS A 158 24.29 -9.08 -16.64
N SER A 159 25.17 -8.44 -15.87
CA SER A 159 25.19 -6.99 -15.76
C SER A 159 26.01 -6.36 -16.90
N LEU A 160 25.66 -5.14 -17.28
CA LEU A 160 26.42 -4.31 -18.20
C LEU A 160 26.60 -2.92 -17.58
N THR A 161 27.78 -2.33 -17.78
CA THR A 161 28.00 -0.92 -17.42
C THR A 161 27.32 -0.01 -18.43
N THR A 162 27.11 1.26 -18.08
CA THR A 162 26.62 2.27 -19.02
C THR A 162 27.48 2.34 -20.28
N GLU A 163 28.81 2.35 -20.15
CA GLU A 163 29.72 2.30 -21.30
C GLU A 163 29.55 1.03 -22.14
N GLY A 164 29.36 -0.13 -21.49
CA GLY A 164 29.09 -1.39 -22.17
C GLY A 164 27.80 -1.34 -22.98
N LEU A 165 26.76 -0.71 -22.44
CA LEU A 165 25.50 -0.48 -23.15
C LEU A 165 25.66 0.51 -24.31
N MET A 166 26.38 1.61 -24.11
CA MET A 166 26.66 2.59 -25.17
C MET A 166 27.39 1.95 -26.36
N LYS A 167 28.43 1.15 -26.07
CA LYS A 167 29.15 0.37 -27.09
C LYS A 167 28.23 -0.64 -27.78
N LEU A 168 27.38 -1.34 -27.02
CA LEU A 168 26.44 -2.33 -27.56
C LEU A 168 25.46 -1.71 -28.56
N VAL A 169 24.99 -0.48 -28.34
CA VAL A 169 24.07 0.22 -29.25
C VAL A 169 24.78 1.07 -30.31
N GLY A 170 26.11 1.03 -30.38
CA GLY A 170 26.90 1.78 -31.35
C GLY A 170 26.93 3.30 -31.12
N TYR A 171 26.67 3.74 -29.88
CA TYR A 171 26.80 5.14 -29.50
C TYR A 171 28.28 5.54 -29.54
N LYS A 172 28.61 6.56 -30.34
CA LYS A 172 29.97 7.09 -30.51
C LYS A 172 30.27 8.16 -29.47
#